data_AF-A0A7S1FU66-F1
#
_entry.id   AF-A0A7S1FU66-F1
#
_cell.length_a   1.000
_cell.length_b   1.000
_cell.length_c   1.000
_cell.angle_alpha   90.00
_cell.angle_beta   90.00
_cell.angle_gamma   90.00
#
_symmetry.space_group_name_H-M   'P 1'
#
loop_
_entity.id
_entity.type
_entity.pdbx_description
1 polymer ?
#
loop_
_entity_poly.entity_id
_entity_poly.type
_entity_poly.pdbx_seq_one_letter_code
_entity_poly.pdbx_strand_id
1 'polypeptide(L)'
;MSGRDKNDEFYVRYYVGHKGRFGHEFMEFELLNGKLRYANNSNYKSDTMIRKEVFVSPTVVEEVRRIVEESEITKEDDHSWKEPDEVGRQELEIKLNNEREYSSKQCSLS
;
A
#
# COMPACT_ATOMS: atom_id res chain seq x y z
N MET A 1 -27.53 12.86 9.58
CA MET A 1 -26.33 12.00 9.65
C MET A 1 -26.72 10.64 9.10
N SER A 2 -26.64 10.47 7.78
CA SER A 2 -27.00 9.21 7.13
C SER A 2 -25.97 8.14 7.50
N GLY A 3 -26.46 6.94 7.80
CA GLY A 3 -25.61 5.80 8.14
C GLY A 3 -24.63 5.51 7.01
N ARG A 4 -23.34 5.42 7.36
CA ARG A 4 -22.36 4.80 6.47
C ARG A 4 -22.76 3.34 6.35
N ASP A 5 -23.20 2.95 5.16
CA ASP A 5 -23.44 1.54 4.84
C ASP A 5 -22.17 0.74 5.14
N LYS A 6 -22.34 -0.41 5.79
CA LYS A 6 -21.25 -1.38 6.06
C LYS A 6 -20.61 -1.94 4.77
N ASN A 7 -21.06 -1.52 3.60
CA ASN A 7 -20.63 -1.97 2.27
C ASN A 7 -19.53 -1.11 1.64
N ASP A 8 -19.10 -0.04 2.31
CA ASP A 8 -18.16 0.95 1.76
C ASP A 8 -16.75 0.78 2.36
N GLU A 9 -16.31 -0.48 2.49
CA GLU A 9 -15.00 -0.81 3.04
C GLU A 9 -13.90 -0.40 2.05
N PHE A 10 -12.98 0.45 2.53
CA PHE A 10 -11.81 0.89 1.77
C PHE A 10 -10.55 0.37 2.45
N TYR A 11 -9.73 -0.31 1.66
CA TYR A 11 -8.42 -0.80 2.07
C TYR A 11 -7.40 -0.51 0.98
N VAL A 12 -6.22 -0.05 1.39
CA VAL A 12 -5.05 0.04 0.53
C VAL A 12 -3.81 -0.33 1.32
N ARG A 13 -2.97 -1.19 0.74
CA ARG A 13 -1.64 -1.52 1.25
C ARG A 13 -0.63 -1.36 0.13
N TYR A 14 0.47 -0.70 0.45
CA TYR A 14 1.61 -0.61 -0.44
C TYR A 14 2.85 -1.09 0.29
N TYR A 15 3.60 -1.96 -0.37
CA TYR A 15 4.89 -2.45 0.08
C TYR A 15 5.91 -2.19 -1.01
N VAL A 16 7.09 -1.72 -0.61
CA VAL A 16 8.29 -1.70 -1.45
C VAL A 16 9.47 -2.16 -0.63
N GLY A 17 10.27 -3.06 -1.16
CA GLY A 17 11.47 -3.49 -0.47
C GLY A 17 12.41 -4.28 -1.36
N HIS A 18 13.65 -4.38 -0.90
CA HIS A 18 14.69 -5.13 -1.57
C HIS A 18 15.60 -5.83 -0.56
N LYS A 19 16.23 -6.91 -1.02
CA LYS A 19 17.25 -7.62 -0.24
C LYS A 19 18.62 -7.25 -0.79
N GLY A 20 19.23 -6.25 -0.16
CA GLY A 20 20.60 -5.86 -0.46
C GLY A 20 21.63 -6.73 0.27
N ARG A 21 22.91 -6.50 -0.03
CA ARG A 21 24.05 -7.11 0.66
C ARG A 21 24.03 -6.88 2.19
N PHE A 22 23.35 -5.83 2.64
CA PHE A 22 23.32 -5.38 4.03
C PHE A 22 22.01 -5.70 4.75
N GLY A 23 21.17 -6.57 4.17
CA GLY A 23 19.93 -7.03 4.78
C GLY A 23 18.69 -6.63 3.97
N HIS A 24 17.54 -6.71 4.62
CA HIS A 24 16.24 -6.43 4.02
C HIS A 24 15.79 -5.01 4.35
N GLU A 25 15.77 -4.16 3.34
CA GLU A 25 15.24 -2.80 3.43
C GLU A 25 13.85 -2.74 2.83
N PHE A 26 12.91 -2.09 3.52
CA PHE A 26 11.54 -1.93 3.03
C PHE A 26 10.84 -0.71 3.62
N MET A 27 9.79 -0.28 2.91
CA MET A 27 8.75 0.61 3.40
C MET A 27 7.40 -0.04 3.13
N GLU A 28 6.51 0.00 4.10
CA GLU A 28 5.14 -0.46 3.97
C GLU A 28 4.18 0.51 4.64
N PHE A 29 3.02 0.72 4.01
CA PHE A 29 1.88 1.30 4.70
C PHE A 29 0.60 0.53 4.39
N GLU A 30 -0.34 0.58 5.34
CA GLU A 30 -1.67 0.01 5.25
C GLU A 30 -2.67 1.03 5.79
N LEU A 31 -3.72 1.32 5.03
CA LEU A 31 -4.86 2.13 5.46
C LEU A 31 -6.13 1.27 5.39
N LEU A 32 -6.72 1.00 6.55
CA LEU A 32 -7.98 0.26 6.68
C LEU A 32 -8.95 1.05 7.56
N ASN A 33 -10.09 1.46 7.01
CA ASN A 33 -11.17 2.10 7.77
C ASN A 33 -10.69 3.26 8.69
N GLY A 34 -9.74 4.07 8.21
CA GLY A 34 -9.16 5.21 8.94
C GLY A 34 -7.98 4.86 9.85
N LYS A 35 -7.64 3.58 10.03
CA LYS A 35 -6.42 3.14 10.72
C LYS A 35 -5.26 3.09 9.72
N LEU A 36 -4.27 3.95 9.90
CA LEU A 36 -3.04 3.99 9.11
C LEU A 36 -1.90 3.34 9.90
N ARG A 37 -1.30 2.30 9.33
CA ARG A 37 -0.11 1.63 9.86
C ARG A 37 1.04 1.88 8.89
N TYR A 38 2.19 2.26 9.44
CA TYR A 38 3.40 2.56 8.68
C TYR A 38 4.58 1.81 9.28
N ALA A 39 5.36 1.15 8.42
CA ALA A 39 6.62 0.52 8.78
C ALA A 39 7.71 0.94 7.78
N ASN A 40 8.87 1.34 8.29
CA ASN A 40 10.04 1.62 7.49
C ASN A 40 11.27 1.01 8.15
N ASN A 41 11.99 0.20 7.38
CA ASN A 41 13.25 -0.39 7.72
C ASN A 41 14.26 -0.08 6.61
N SER A 42 15.05 0.97 6.77
CA SER A 42 15.99 1.45 5.74
C SER A 42 17.46 1.30 6.15
N ASN A 43 17.75 0.61 7.27
CA ASN A 43 19.09 0.34 7.82
C ASN A 43 20.09 1.54 7.83
N TYR A 44 19.60 2.76 7.65
CA TYR A 44 20.41 3.96 7.50
C TYR A 44 20.92 4.34 8.88
N LYS A 45 22.24 4.32 9.06
CA LYS A 45 22.92 4.71 10.32
C LYS A 45 22.51 3.92 11.56
N SER A 46 22.29 2.61 11.42
CA SER A 46 21.97 1.72 12.56
C SER A 46 20.65 2.03 13.26
N ASP A 47 19.73 2.70 12.56
CA ASP A 47 18.44 3.06 13.14
C ASP A 47 17.56 1.83 13.36
N THR A 48 16.80 1.85 14.45
CA THR A 48 15.77 0.84 14.72
C THR A 48 14.58 1.02 13.79
N MET A 49 13.99 -0.08 13.30
CA MET A 49 12.80 -0.06 12.43
C MET A 49 11.72 0.89 12.98
N ILE A 50 11.29 1.84 12.14
CA ILE A 50 10.24 2.80 12.49
C ILE A 50 8.89 2.13 12.27
N ARG A 51 8.08 2.06 13.33
CA ARG A 51 6.69 1.62 13.27
C ARG A 51 5.79 2.68 13.88
N LYS A 52 4.76 3.07 13.14
CA LYS A 52 3.74 4.05 13.59
C LYS A 52 2.35 3.54 13.26
N GLU A 53 1.43 3.82 14.17
CA GLU A 53 0.02 3.51 14.02
C GLU A 53 -0.76 4.73 14.47
N VAL A 54 -1.64 5.23 13.60
CA VAL A 54 -2.48 6.40 13.85
C VAL A 54 -3.86 6.21 13.25
N PHE A 55 -4.84 6.94 13.79
CA PHE A 55 -6.13 7.10 13.15
C PHE A 55 -6.16 8.42 12.39
N VAL A 56 -6.52 8.39 11.12
CA VAL A 56 -6.67 9.57 10.27
C VAL A 56 -8.14 10.02 10.25
N SER A 57 -8.37 11.27 9.85
CA SER A 57 -9.72 11.78 9.70
C SER A 57 -10.45 11.10 8.52
N PRO A 58 -11.79 11.06 8.52
CA PRO A 58 -12.56 10.54 7.39
C PRO A 58 -12.20 11.21 6.06
N THR A 59 -11.93 12.51 6.06
CA THR A 59 -11.50 13.27 4.87
C THR A 59 -10.22 12.72 4.23
N VAL A 60 -9.27 12.23 5.03
CA VAL A 60 -8.06 11.60 4.48
C VAL A 60 -8.39 10.28 3.80
N VAL A 61 -9.29 9.48 4.39
CA VAL A 61 -9.72 8.21 3.79
C VAL A 61 -10.44 8.45 2.46
N GLU A 62 -11.35 9.42 2.44
CA GLU A 62 -12.10 9.83 1.23
C GLU A 62 -11.16 10.33 0.13
N GLU A 63 -10.15 11.12 0.48
CA GLU A 63 -9.19 11.65 -0.49
C GLU A 63 -8.27 10.56 -1.06
N VAL A 64 -7.80 9.63 -0.23
CA VAL A 64 -7.00 8.49 -0.71
C VAL A 64 -7.84 7.62 -1.64
N ARG A 65 -9.12 7.39 -1.32
CA ARG A 65 -10.05 6.69 -2.20
C ARG A 65 -10.22 7.43 -3.54
N ARG A 66 -10.45 8.75 -3.51
CA ARG A 66 -10.59 9.59 -4.71
C ARG A 66 -9.36 9.47 -5.62
N ILE A 67 -8.15 9.53 -5.06
CA ILE A 67 -6.90 9.37 -5.81
C ILE A 67 -6.83 7.99 -6.49
N VAL A 68 -7.19 6.92 -5.76
CA VAL A 68 -7.20 5.56 -6.32
C VAL A 68 -8.22 5.43 -7.45
N GLU A 69 -9.44 5.95 -7.27
CA GLU A 69 -10.49 5.92 -8.29
C GLU A 69 -10.10 6.71 -9.55
N GLU A 70 -9.56 7.93 -9.39
CA GLU A 70 -9.13 8.79 -10.49
C GLU A 70 -7.90 8.25 -11.24
N SER A 71 -7.02 7.52 -10.56
CA SER A 71 -5.87 6.88 -11.21
C SER A 71 -6.26 5.74 -12.15
N GLU A 72 -7.48 5.20 -12.00
CA GLU A 72 -7.97 4.01 -12.68
C GLU A 72 -7.09 2.75 -12.49
N ILE A 73 -6.16 2.74 -11.53
CA ILE A 73 -5.17 1.67 -11.32
C ILE A 73 -5.81 0.28 -11.18
N THR A 74 -7.03 0.20 -10.65
CA THR A 74 -7.77 -1.06 -10.50
C THR A 74 -8.23 -1.68 -11.83
N LYS A 75 -8.09 -0.95 -12.94
CA LYS A 75 -8.38 -1.45 -14.30
C LYS A 75 -7.14 -1.98 -15.01
N GLU A 76 -5.95 -1.72 -14.47
CA GLU A 76 -4.68 -2.19 -15.04
C GLU A 76 -4.47 -3.68 -14.77
N ASP A 77 -3.69 -4.33 -15.63
CA ASP A 77 -3.28 -5.72 -15.50
C ASP A 77 -1.74 -5.81 -15.44
N ASP A 78 -1.23 -6.43 -14.39
CA ASP A 78 0.20 -6.56 -14.13
C ASP A 78 0.84 -7.75 -14.88
N HIS A 79 0.08 -8.51 -15.68
CA HIS A 79 0.59 -9.64 -16.46
C HIS A 79 1.80 -9.30 -17.35
N SER A 80 1.89 -8.07 -17.84
CA SER A 80 3.01 -7.61 -18.69
C SER A 80 4.14 -6.95 -17.92
N TRP A 81 3.99 -6.80 -16.60
CA TRP A 81 4.96 -6.11 -15.76
C TRP A 81 6.13 -7.05 -15.45
N LYS A 82 7.29 -6.45 -15.12
CA LYS A 82 8.45 -7.25 -14.74
C LYS A 82 8.18 -7.92 -13.40
N GLU A 83 8.29 -9.24 -13.38
CA GLU A 83 8.16 -10.02 -12.15
C GLU A 83 9.20 -9.55 -11.11
N PRO A 84 8.85 -9.57 -9.81
CA PRO A 84 9.80 -9.29 -8.75
C PRO A 84 11.05 -10.17 -8.84
N ASP A 85 12.22 -9.58 -8.61
CA ASP A 85 13.49 -10.31 -8.55
C ASP A 85 14.13 -10.20 -7.16
N GLU A 86 15.35 -10.73 -7.01
CA GLU A 86 16.10 -10.65 -5.75
C GLU A 86 16.47 -9.20 -5.36
N VAL A 87 16.50 -8.29 -6.35
CA VAL A 87 16.92 -6.90 -6.21
C VAL A 87 15.76 -6.00 -5.81
N GLY A 88 14.50 -6.39 -6.04
CA GLY A 88 13.41 -5.46 -5.89
C GLY A 88 12.02 -6.07 -5.95
N ARG A 89 11.16 -5.69 -5.00
CA ARG A 89 9.73 -6.02 -5.01
C ARG A 89 8.89 -4.81 -4.59
N GLN A 90 7.87 -4.54 -5.38
CA GLN A 90 6.75 -3.67 -5.06
C GLN A 90 5.46 -4.46 -5.09
N GLU A 91 4.56 -4.15 -4.16
CA GLU A 91 3.23 -4.74 -4.08
C GLU A 91 2.22 -3.64 -3.78
N LEU A 92 1.11 -3.65 -4.50
CA LEU A 92 -0.01 -2.76 -4.25
C LEU A 92 -1.27 -3.62 -4.14
N GLU A 93 -1.93 -3.56 -2.99
CA GLU A 93 -3.22 -4.20 -2.75
C GLU A 93 -4.26 -3.12 -2.46
N ILE A 94 -5.40 -3.21 -3.13
CA ILE A 94 -6.50 -2.27 -3.03
C ILE A 94 -7.80 -3.06 -2.95
N LYS A 95 -8.67 -2.70 -2.00
CA LYS A 95 -10.06 -3.13 -1.97
C LYS A 95 -10.95 -1.90 -2.02
N LEU A 96 -11.77 -1.81 -3.06
CA LEU A 96 -12.82 -0.82 -3.22
C LEU A 96 -14.17 -1.50 -3.04
N ASN A 97 -14.81 -1.27 -1.90
CA ASN A 97 -16.13 -1.78 -1.56
C ASN A 97 -16.16 -3.33 -1.58
N ASN A 98 -17.35 -3.92 -1.68
CA ASN A 98 -17.53 -5.38 -1.73
C ASN A 98 -17.30 -5.99 -3.13
N GLU A 99 -16.91 -5.21 -4.13
CA GLU A 99 -16.96 -5.65 -5.54
C GLU A 99 -15.58 -5.75 -6.19
N ARG A 100 -14.58 -4.96 -5.77
CA ARG A 100 -13.30 -4.87 -6.48
C ARG A 100 -12.13 -5.08 -5.55
N GLU A 101 -11.37 -6.12 -5.84
CA GLU A 101 -10.07 -6.40 -5.25
C GLU A 101 -9.03 -6.30 -6.37
N TYR A 102 -8.01 -5.49 -6.16
CA TYR A 102 -6.86 -5.34 -7.03
C TYR A 102 -5.61 -5.66 -6.24
N SER A 103 -4.74 -6.51 -6.80
CA SER A 103 -3.45 -6.83 -6.23
C SER A 103 -2.45 -6.89 -7.37
N SER A 104 -1.40 -6.09 -7.31
CA SER A 104 -0.28 -6.19 -8.25
C SER A 104 1.06 -6.40 -7.57
N LYS A 105 1.96 -7.08 -8.28
CA LYS A 105 3.33 -7.34 -7.82
C LYS A 105 4.31 -7.10 -8.97
N GLN A 106 5.26 -6.20 -8.76
CA GLN A 106 6.30 -5.92 -9.76
C GLN A 106 7.69 -5.76 -9.15
N CYS A 107 8.73 -5.84 -9.96
CA CYS A 107 10.06 -5.44 -9.57
C CYS A 107 10.15 -3.90 -9.41
N SER A 108 10.90 -3.43 -8.41
CA SER A 108 11.22 -2.00 -8.31
C SER A 108 12.19 -1.61 -9.41
N LEU A 109 11.77 -0.72 -10.31
CA LEU A 109 12.65 -0.09 -11.30
C LEU A 109 13.81 0.59 -10.56
N SER A 110 15.02 0.06 -10.73
CA SER A 110 16.28 0.70 -10.36
C SER A 110 16.59 1.89 -11.25
#